data_AF-A0A7J4IKR5-F1
#
_entry.id   AF-A0A7J4IKR5-F1
#
_cell.length_a   1.000
_cell.length_b   1.000
_cell.length_c   1.000
_cell.angle_alpha   90.00
_cell.angle_beta   90.00
_cell.angle_gamma   90.00
#
_symmetry.space_group_name_H-M   'P 1'
#
loop_
_entity.id
_entity.type
_entity.pdbx_description
1 polymer ?
#
loop_
_entity_poly.entity_id
_entity_poly.type
_entity_poly.pdbx_seq_one_letter_code
_entity_poly.pdbx_strand_id
1 'polypeptide(L)'
;MTDKEKNLINPASSGSLGAFFETRVQAAFVVFMLTSRISPCLPQWPIQKIKLQGRYAGFNIDDFIVFTKDESTGQEAKLLAQIKRSITITEENDTFKEVIQAAWTDFNNPDIFRV
;
A
#
# COMPACT_ATOMS: atom_id res chain seq x y z
N MET A 1 -40.79 -25.69 -18.64
CA MET A 1 -39.36 -25.37 -18.74
C MET A 1 -39.26 -23.86 -18.71
N THR A 2 -38.82 -23.30 -17.60
CA THR A 2 -38.50 -21.87 -17.47
C THR A 2 -37.10 -21.81 -16.89
N ASP A 3 -36.14 -21.49 -17.75
CA ASP A 3 -34.73 -21.36 -17.41
C ASP A 3 -34.56 -20.28 -16.34
N LYS A 4 -34.12 -20.70 -15.15
CA LYS A 4 -33.63 -19.79 -14.12
C LYS A 4 -32.35 -19.16 -14.64
N GLU A 5 -32.39 -17.87 -14.97
CA GLU A 5 -31.19 -17.07 -15.18
C GLU A 5 -30.24 -17.29 -14.00
N LYS A 6 -29.12 -17.96 -14.28
CA LYS A 6 -28.04 -18.19 -13.34
C LYS A 6 -27.45 -16.81 -13.05
N ASN A 7 -27.82 -16.25 -11.90
CA ASN A 7 -27.29 -15.00 -11.37
C ASN A 7 -25.76 -15.09 -11.38
N LEU A 8 -25.14 -14.50 -12.41
CA LEU A 8 -23.69 -14.42 -12.55
C LEU A 8 -23.22 -13.50 -11.43
N ILE A 9 -22.77 -14.10 -10.34
CA ILE A 9 -22.21 -13.38 -9.19
C ILE A 9 -21.10 -12.50 -9.75
N ASN A 10 -21.31 -11.19 -9.68
CA ASN A 10 -20.34 -10.24 -10.17
C ASN A 10 -19.01 -10.49 -9.40
N PRO A 11 -17.84 -10.55 -10.04
CA PRO A 11 -16.57 -10.82 -9.35
C PRO A 11 -16.30 -9.83 -8.20
N ALA A 12 -16.95 -8.65 -8.24
CA ALA A 12 -17.00 -7.68 -7.16
C ALA A 12 -17.48 -8.26 -5.81
N SER A 13 -18.34 -9.27 -5.81
CA SER A 13 -18.88 -9.94 -4.62
C SER A 13 -18.11 -11.21 -4.21
N SER A 14 -17.02 -11.55 -4.92
CA SER A 14 -16.21 -12.76 -4.66
C SER A 14 -15.01 -12.54 -3.73
N GLY A 15 -14.93 -11.40 -3.04
CA GLY A 15 -13.85 -11.09 -2.08
C GLY A 15 -12.47 -10.80 -2.69
N SER A 16 -12.15 -11.31 -3.89
CA SER A 16 -10.81 -11.20 -4.48
C SER A 16 -10.48 -9.86 -5.15
N LEU A 17 -11.48 -9.01 -5.44
CA LEU A 17 -11.25 -7.76 -6.20
C LEU A 17 -10.40 -6.75 -5.43
N GLY A 18 -10.53 -6.70 -4.10
CA GLY A 18 -9.66 -5.89 -3.23
C GLY A 18 -8.22 -6.36 -3.29
N ALA A 19 -7.99 -7.66 -3.08
CA ALA A 19 -6.66 -8.27 -3.13
C ALA A 19 -5.98 -8.11 -4.51
N PHE A 20 -6.73 -8.19 -5.61
CA PHE A 20 -6.19 -7.91 -6.94
C PHE A 20 -5.76 -6.46 -7.12
N PHE A 21 -6.52 -5.50 -6.56
CA PHE A 21 -6.14 -4.10 -6.60
C PHE A 21 -4.85 -3.86 -5.80
N GLU A 22 -4.78 -4.39 -4.58
CA GLU A 22 -3.59 -4.36 -3.72
C GLU A 22 -2.36 -4.92 -4.45
N THR A 23 -2.50 -6.13 -5.02
CA THR A 23 -1.43 -6.80 -5.78
C THR A 23 -0.98 -5.98 -7.00
N ARG A 24 -1.91 -5.35 -7.73
CA ARG A 24 -1.59 -4.52 -8.90
C ARG A 24 -0.81 -3.27 -8.53
N VAL A 25 -1.19 -2.60 -7.44
CA VAL A 25 -0.44 -1.43 -6.95
C VAL A 25 0.97 -1.87 -6.54
N GLN A 26 1.10 -2.93 -5.75
CA GLN A 26 2.41 -3.47 -5.36
C GLN A 26 3.28 -3.84 -6.58
N ALA A 27 2.70 -4.53 -7.57
CA ALA A 27 3.40 -4.90 -8.79
C ALA A 27 3.89 -3.67 -9.59
N ALA A 28 3.12 -2.59 -9.63
CA ALA A 28 3.54 -1.35 -10.29
C ALA A 28 4.81 -0.76 -9.66
N PHE A 29 4.90 -0.74 -8.33
CA PHE A 29 6.11 -0.28 -7.63
C PHE A 29 7.31 -1.22 -7.87
N VAL A 30 7.08 -2.53 -7.94
CA VAL A 30 8.15 -3.49 -8.30
C VAL A 30 8.66 -3.22 -9.72
N VAL A 31 7.77 -2.94 -10.68
CA VAL A 31 8.18 -2.55 -12.04
C VAL A 31 8.97 -1.24 -12.02
N PHE A 32 8.56 -0.25 -11.23
CA PHE A 32 9.34 1.00 -11.09
C PHE A 32 10.74 0.73 -10.53
N MET A 33 10.86 -0.14 -9.52
CA MET A 33 12.15 -0.55 -8.97
C MET A 33 13.03 -1.24 -10.01
N LEU A 34 12.50 -2.22 -10.75
CA LEU A 34 13.26 -2.97 -11.76
C LEU A 34 13.65 -2.13 -12.98
N THR A 35 12.90 -1.08 -13.27
CA THR A 35 13.16 -0.16 -14.39
C THR A 35 13.91 1.11 -13.97
N SER A 36 14.36 1.18 -12.70
CA SER A 36 15.00 2.36 -12.10
C SER A 36 14.21 3.65 -12.30
N ARG A 37 12.88 3.55 -12.32
CA ARG A 37 11.98 4.70 -12.42
C ARG A 37 11.67 5.27 -11.04
N ILE A 38 11.16 6.50 -11.06
CA ILE A 38 10.80 7.26 -9.87
C ILE A 38 9.55 6.68 -9.21
N SER A 39 9.61 6.52 -7.89
CA SER A 39 8.44 6.18 -7.09
C SER A 39 7.45 7.34 -7.05
N PRO A 40 6.15 7.12 -7.29
CA PRO A 40 5.15 8.13 -6.98
C PRO A 40 5.16 8.46 -5.48
N CYS A 41 4.75 9.70 -5.14
CA CYS A 41 4.65 10.20 -3.76
C CYS A 41 5.97 10.32 -2.99
N LEU A 42 7.13 10.11 -3.64
CA LEU A 42 8.46 10.31 -3.07
C LEU A 42 9.28 11.27 -3.95
N PRO A 43 10.41 11.81 -3.45
CA PRO A 43 11.37 12.52 -4.28
C PRO A 43 11.81 11.68 -5.49
N GLN A 44 12.40 12.32 -6.50
CA GLN A 44 12.82 11.69 -7.76
C GLN A 44 14.07 10.80 -7.59
N TRP A 45 14.00 9.87 -6.65
CA TRP A 45 15.06 8.94 -6.27
C TRP A 45 14.67 7.51 -6.65
N PRO A 46 15.62 6.68 -7.11
CA PRO A 46 15.35 5.29 -7.44
C PRO A 46 14.89 4.50 -6.20
N ILE A 47 13.99 3.53 -6.42
CA ILE A 47 13.57 2.59 -5.39
C ILE A 47 14.72 1.60 -5.15
N GLN A 48 15.16 1.51 -3.90
CA GLN A 48 16.22 0.59 -3.49
C GLN A 48 15.66 -0.71 -2.90
N LYS A 49 14.49 -0.61 -2.26
CA LYS A 49 13.91 -1.72 -1.53
C LYS A 49 12.40 -1.58 -1.45
N ILE A 50 11.73 -2.72 -1.56
CA ILE A 50 10.30 -2.86 -1.28
C ILE A 50 10.14 -3.94 -0.20
N LYS A 51 9.28 -3.68 0.79
CA LYS A 51 8.79 -4.68 1.72
C LYS A 51 7.30 -4.85 1.51
N LEU A 52 6.86 -6.09 1.29
CA LEU A 52 5.45 -6.47 1.29
C LEU A 52 5.10 -6.96 2.70
N GLN A 53 3.89 -6.67 3.19
CA GLN A 53 3.45 -7.08 4.54
C GLN A 53 4.31 -6.49 5.68
N GLY A 54 4.21 -5.18 5.88
CA GLY A 54 4.91 -4.38 6.88
C GLY A 54 4.71 -4.86 8.32
N ARG A 55 3.59 -5.51 8.65
CA ARG A 55 3.30 -5.98 10.02
C ARG A 55 4.34 -6.97 10.54
N TYR A 56 4.79 -7.90 9.70
CA TYR A 56 5.86 -8.86 10.05
C TYR A 56 7.23 -8.20 10.22
N ALA A 57 7.40 -6.98 9.69
CA ALA A 57 8.64 -6.22 9.78
C ALA A 57 8.62 -5.16 10.89
N GLY A 58 7.63 -5.21 11.79
CA GLY A 58 7.51 -4.32 12.95
C GLY A 58 6.82 -2.98 12.67
N PHE A 59 6.20 -2.81 11.50
CA PHE A 59 5.41 -1.62 11.18
C PHE A 59 3.95 -1.82 11.54
N ASN A 60 3.23 -0.74 11.78
CA ASN A 60 1.80 -0.81 12.01
C ASN A 60 1.00 -0.93 10.72
N ILE A 61 1.45 -0.23 9.67
CA ILE A 61 0.93 -0.36 8.31
C ILE A 61 1.32 -1.70 7.71
N ASP A 62 0.34 -2.36 7.08
CA ASP A 62 0.50 -3.75 6.63
C ASP A 62 0.86 -3.85 5.14
N ASP A 63 0.15 -3.21 4.22
CA ASP A 63 0.18 -3.68 2.82
C ASP A 63 1.57 -3.63 2.16
N PHE A 64 2.26 -2.48 2.17
CA PHE A 64 3.65 -2.40 1.68
C PHE A 64 4.41 -1.15 2.10
N ILE A 65 5.74 -1.21 1.95
CA ILE A 65 6.69 -0.14 2.25
C ILE A 65 7.71 -0.03 1.13
N VAL A 66 7.96 1.21 0.68
CA VAL A 66 8.92 1.54 -0.37
C VAL A 66 10.03 2.40 0.24
N PHE A 67 11.27 2.10 -0.13
CA PHE A 67 12.44 2.86 0.28
C PHE A 67 13.15 3.37 -0.98
N THR A 68 13.37 4.67 -1.04
CA THR A 68 14.15 5.33 -2.09
C THR A 68 15.40 5.96 -1.50
N LYS A 69 16.42 6.15 -2.33
CA LYS A 69 17.68 6.75 -1.93
C LYS A 69 18.23 7.63 -3.04
N ASP A 70 18.66 8.82 -2.68
CA ASP A 70 19.46 9.68 -3.54
C ASP A 70 20.87 9.09 -3.67
N GLU A 71 21.28 8.74 -4.88
CA GLU A 71 22.61 8.20 -5.14
C GLU A 71 23.72 9.24 -4.94
N SER A 72 23.41 10.53 -5.06
CA SER A 72 24.38 11.62 -4.94
C SER A 72 24.61 12.07 -3.51
N THR A 73 23.53 12.27 -2.75
CA THR A 73 23.58 12.77 -1.37
C THR A 73 23.53 11.66 -0.32
N GLY A 74 23.11 10.44 -0.72
CA GLY A 74 22.87 9.32 0.19
C GLY A 74 21.61 9.48 1.05
N GLN A 75 20.82 10.53 0.86
CA GLN A 75 19.57 10.73 1.59
C GLN A 75 18.55 9.64 1.26
N GLU A 76 17.79 9.23 2.27
CA GLU A 76 16.80 8.17 2.15
C GLU A 76 15.40 8.72 2.40
N ALA A 77 14.42 8.25 1.63
CA ALA A 77 13.01 8.53 1.86
C ALA A 77 12.23 7.22 1.80
N LYS A 78 11.07 7.20 2.44
CA LYS A 78 10.22 6.01 2.45
C LYS A 78 8.76 6.35 2.45
N LEU A 79 7.99 5.45 1.84
CA LEU A 79 6.54 5.48 1.81
C LEU A 79 6.03 4.22 2.51
N LEU A 80 5.26 4.40 3.57
CA LEU A 80 4.45 3.34 4.17
C LEU A 80 3.04 3.51 3.63
N ALA A 81 2.45 2.46 3.09
CA ALA A 81 1.16 2.58 2.44
C ALA A 81 0.25 1.40 2.76
N GLN A 82 -0.99 1.75 3.12
CA GLN A 82 -2.13 0.86 3.10
C GLN A 82 -2.89 1.11 1.80
N ILE A 83 -3.15 0.05 1.04
CA ILE A 83 -3.86 0.07 -0.23
C ILE A 83 -5.28 -0.46 0.01
N LYS A 84 -6.28 0.38 -0.23
CA LYS A 84 -7.68 -0.05 -0.25
C LYS A 84 -8.31 0.40 -1.56
N ARG A 85 -8.98 -0.55 -2.24
CA ARG A 85 -9.71 -0.27 -3.48
C ARG A 85 -10.82 0.77 -3.28
N SER A 86 -11.45 0.75 -2.10
CA SER A 86 -12.45 1.70 -1.69
C SER A 86 -12.36 1.87 -0.19
N ILE A 87 -12.38 3.11 0.26
CA ILE A 87 -12.43 3.48 1.68
C ILE A 87 -13.31 4.72 1.81
N THR A 88 -14.21 4.68 2.77
CA THR A 88 -15.07 5.83 3.09
C THR A 88 -14.47 6.57 4.27
N ILE A 89 -14.20 7.86 4.12
CA ILE A 89 -13.63 8.69 5.18
C ILE A 89 -14.79 9.24 6.02
N THR A 90 -15.20 8.47 7.03
CA THR A 90 -16.25 8.85 7.98
C THR A 90 -15.87 8.40 9.38
N GLU A 91 -16.45 9.04 10.40
CA GLU A 91 -16.28 8.65 11.80
C GLU A 91 -16.83 7.26 12.11
N GLU A 92 -17.77 6.74 11.32
CA GLU A 92 -18.35 5.41 11.55
C GLU A 92 -17.53 4.28 10.89
N ASN A 93 -16.50 4.62 10.10
CA ASN A 93 -15.71 3.61 9.40
C ASN A 93 -14.52 3.14 10.26
N ASP A 94 -14.71 2.01 10.93
CA ASP A 94 -13.67 1.42 11.79
C ASP A 94 -12.40 1.04 11.01
N THR A 95 -12.52 0.56 9.77
CA THR A 95 -11.35 0.31 8.91
C THR A 95 -10.55 1.59 8.65
N PHE A 96 -11.23 2.72 8.42
CA PHE A 96 -10.53 3.99 8.25
C PHE A 96 -9.83 4.43 9.53
N LYS A 97 -10.49 4.32 10.69
CA LYS A 97 -9.89 4.63 12.00
C LYS A 97 -8.62 3.81 12.24
N GLU A 98 -8.68 2.50 12.00
CA GLU A 98 -7.54 1.61 12.19
C GLU A 98 -6.37 1.99 11.27
N VAL A 99 -6.65 2.22 9.98
CA VAL A 99 -5.62 2.56 8.99
C VAL A 99 -4.97 3.91 9.31
N ILE A 100 -5.76 4.94 9.64
CA ILE A 100 -5.21 6.26 9.93
C ILE A 100 -4.44 6.26 11.25
N GLN A 101 -4.92 5.53 12.27
CA GLN A 101 -4.21 5.37 13.53
C GLN A 101 -2.89 4.61 13.35
N ALA A 102 -2.87 3.56 12.54
CA ALA A 102 -1.64 2.82 12.22
C ALA A 102 -0.63 3.72 11.50
N ALA A 103 -1.07 4.47 10.49
CA ALA A 103 -0.22 5.43 9.77
C ALA A 103 0.35 6.49 10.73
N TRP A 104 -0.49 7.05 11.60
CA TRP A 104 -0.07 8.05 12.58
C TRP A 104 0.93 7.48 13.61
N THR A 105 0.71 6.25 14.06
CA THR A 105 1.60 5.58 15.01
C THR A 105 2.98 5.34 14.39
N ASP A 106 3.03 4.85 13.14
CA ASP A 106 4.30 4.65 12.44
C ASP A 106 5.02 5.97 12.17
N PHE A 107 4.28 7.03 11.78
CA PHE A 107 4.85 8.36 11.53
C PHE A 107 5.52 8.96 12.78
N ASN A 108 4.93 8.77 13.96
CA ASN A 108 5.47 9.29 15.22
C ASN A 108 6.53 8.39 15.86
N ASN A 109 6.82 7.22 15.29
CA ASN A 109 7.83 6.33 15.83
C ASN A 109 9.23 6.75 15.33
N PRO A 110 10.15 7.24 16.19
CA PRO A 110 11.46 7.73 15.77
C PRO A 110 12.42 6.64 15.26
N ASP A 111 12.18 5.37 15.60
CA ASP A 111 12.93 4.24 15.03
C ASP A 111 12.49 3.95 13.60
N ILE A 112 11.25 4.32 13.28
CA ILE A 112 10.69 4.25 11.94
C ILE A 112 11.00 5.58 11.23
N PHE A 113 10.31 6.67 11.53
CA PHE A 113 10.51 7.97 10.90
C PHE A 113 11.37 8.87 11.80
N ARG A 114 12.60 9.12 11.36
CA ARG A 114 13.41 10.22 11.89
C ARG A 114 13.06 11.47 11.08
N VAL A 115 12.30 12.36 11.72
CA VAL A 115 12.02 13.71 11.20
C VAL A 115 13.25 14.59 11.40
#